data_AF-A0A183UG10-F1
#
_entry.id   AF-A0A183UG10-F1
#
_cell.length_a   1.000
_cell.length_b   1.000
_cell.length_c   1.000
_cell.angle_alpha   90.00
_cell.angle_beta   90.00
_cell.angle_gamma   90.00
#
_symmetry.space_group_name_H-M   'P 1'
#
loop_
_entity.id
_entity.type
_entity.pdbx_description
1 polymer ?
#
loop_
_entity_poly.entity_id
_entity_poly.type
_entity_poly.pdbx_seq_one_letter_code
_entity_poly.pdbx_strand_id
1 'polypeptide(L)'
;MHSLAEKKAIEMVFNFSALLAKHTVRQLIRVYPDGNRFSSTNYMPTFGWMVGIQMMALNFQTNGIEMQINTTMFEENGMCGYVLKPQILRDPAANINIFGESIHSTVLANKIEIKVLSGQLLTTLNEQRLSFSTYVQVDFYGLPLEQLKGRFKTKVVPNNGINPVYSSLKDEPFVIEKVRFPERSVVYFRLMSDRGEQLAHRVLPVHLMTNGYRHIILRDAANRPVGPASLFVFINVDFYVPSAYKALQNAFAHPLMASIKQEEMKMNFANPLNYKIEEEEIETDEVESDEDLDCDFKITSSERKRSAFEKLKKIG
;
A
#
# COMPACT_ATOMS: atom_id res chain seq x y z
N MET A 1 -32.56 10.80 11.20
CA MET A 1 -32.05 9.69 10.37
C MET A 1 -32.66 9.77 8.99
N HIS A 2 -31.87 9.58 7.93
CA HIS A 2 -32.34 9.57 6.55
C HIS A 2 -31.94 8.27 5.83
N SER A 3 -32.78 7.79 4.91
CA SER A 3 -32.45 6.69 4.00
C SER A 3 -32.40 7.22 2.58
N LEU A 4 -31.31 6.96 1.87
CA LEU A 4 -31.01 7.50 0.55
C LEU A 4 -30.80 6.37 -0.45
N ALA A 5 -31.34 6.55 -1.66
CA ALA A 5 -30.96 5.71 -2.79
C ALA A 5 -29.49 5.97 -3.17
N GLU A 6 -28.80 4.92 -3.63
CA GLU A 6 -27.39 4.95 -4.04
C GLU A 6 -27.02 6.17 -4.90
N LYS A 7 -27.75 6.44 -5.99
CA LYS A 7 -27.45 7.54 -6.91
C LYS A 7 -27.44 8.90 -6.20
N LYS A 8 -28.44 9.14 -5.34
CA LYS A 8 -28.54 10.38 -4.55
C LYS A 8 -27.43 10.47 -3.51
N ALA A 9 -27.06 9.36 -2.88
CA ALA A 9 -25.96 9.34 -1.93
C ALA A 9 -24.63 9.69 -2.60
N ILE A 10 -24.35 9.12 -3.79
CA ILE A 10 -23.15 9.41 -4.58
C ILE A 10 -23.10 10.89 -4.96
N GLU A 11 -24.21 11.46 -5.44
CA GLU A 11 -24.31 12.88 -5.78
C GLU A 11 -24.06 13.78 -4.55
N MET A 12 -24.61 13.42 -3.39
CA MET A 12 -24.37 14.15 -2.14
C MET A 12 -22.93 14.04 -1.67
N VAL A 13 -22.27 12.89 -1.82
CA VAL A 13 -20.84 12.74 -1.51
C VAL A 13 -20.00 13.61 -2.44
N PHE A 14 -20.32 13.64 -3.73
CA PHE A 14 -19.57 14.42 -4.71
C PHE A 14 -19.70 15.94 -4.46
N ASN A 15 -20.92 16.44 -4.29
CA ASN A 15 -21.18 17.87 -4.18
C ASN A 15 -21.05 18.42 -2.75
N PHE A 16 -21.31 17.60 -1.73
CA PHE A 16 -21.50 18.05 -0.33
C PHE A 16 -20.77 17.19 0.70
N SER A 17 -19.66 16.52 0.35
CA SER A 17 -18.89 15.64 1.25
C SER A 17 -18.62 16.21 2.64
N ALA A 18 -18.12 17.45 2.74
CA ALA A 18 -17.79 18.09 4.01
C ALA A 18 -19.03 18.30 4.91
N LEU A 19 -20.14 18.75 4.32
CA LEU A 19 -21.41 18.91 5.02
C LEU A 19 -21.97 17.56 5.47
N LEU A 20 -21.83 16.54 4.63
CA LEU A 20 -22.29 15.19 4.94
C LEU A 20 -21.49 14.57 6.09
N ALA A 21 -20.16 14.74 6.10
CA ALA A 21 -19.31 14.32 7.20
C ALA A 21 -19.73 14.97 8.53
N LYS A 22 -20.00 16.29 8.53
CA LYS A 22 -20.52 17.00 9.71
C LYS A 22 -21.89 16.50 10.14
N HIS A 23 -22.79 16.25 9.19
CA HIS A 23 -24.12 15.71 9.48
C HIS A 23 -24.05 14.34 10.14
N THR A 24 -23.18 13.45 9.66
CA THR A 24 -23.06 12.08 10.17
C THR A 24 -22.40 11.98 11.55
N VAL A 25 -21.89 13.09 12.10
CA VAL A 25 -21.46 13.16 13.51
C VAL A 25 -22.64 12.99 14.46
N ARG A 26 -23.81 13.57 14.12
CA ARG A 26 -24.99 13.61 15.00
C ARG A 26 -26.19 12.83 14.47
N GLN A 27 -26.24 12.56 13.17
CA GLN A 27 -27.37 11.93 12.50
C GLN A 27 -26.94 10.66 11.77
N LEU A 28 -27.86 9.69 11.70
CA LEU A 28 -27.64 8.45 10.96
C LEU A 28 -28.10 8.58 9.51
N ILE A 29 -27.33 8.03 8.59
CA ILE A 29 -27.69 7.87 7.17
C ILE A 29 -27.61 6.39 6.80
N ARG A 30 -28.66 5.93 6.12
CA ARG A 30 -28.71 4.64 5.43
C ARG A 30 -28.65 4.84 3.92
N VAL A 31 -27.82 4.07 3.24
CA VAL A 31 -27.77 3.99 1.77
C VAL A 31 -28.16 2.58 1.36
N TYR A 32 -28.98 2.46 0.32
CA TYR A 32 -29.41 1.16 -0.22
C TYR A 32 -29.22 1.10 -1.74
N PRO A 33 -29.05 -0.10 -2.31
CA PRO A 33 -28.79 -0.27 -3.74
C PRO A 33 -29.92 0.29 -4.59
N ASP A 34 -29.58 0.85 -5.75
CA ASP A 34 -30.58 1.35 -6.70
C ASP A 34 -31.51 0.23 -7.22
N GLY A 35 -32.79 0.55 -7.44
CA GLY A 35 -33.79 -0.41 -7.93
C GLY A 35 -33.46 -1.01 -9.30
N ASN A 36 -32.62 -0.35 -10.10
CA ASN A 36 -32.19 -0.86 -11.40
C ASN A 36 -31.21 -2.04 -11.30
N ARG A 37 -30.72 -2.40 -10.11
CA ARG A 37 -29.81 -3.54 -9.88
C ARG A 37 -30.60 -4.85 -9.79
N PHE A 38 -31.32 -5.20 -10.86
CA PHE A 38 -32.17 -6.40 -10.94
C PHE A 38 -31.40 -7.70 -10.68
N SER A 39 -30.11 -7.74 -11.04
CA SER A 39 -29.21 -8.87 -10.78
C SER A 39 -28.63 -8.89 -9.36
N SER A 40 -29.16 -8.09 -8.43
CA SER A 40 -28.69 -7.97 -7.04
C SER A 40 -27.22 -7.53 -6.89
N THR A 41 -26.63 -6.90 -7.90
CA THR A 41 -25.27 -6.37 -7.81
C THR A 41 -25.13 -5.35 -6.67
N ASN A 42 -23.92 -5.22 -6.14
CA ASN A 42 -23.61 -4.29 -5.07
C ASN A 42 -22.91 -3.02 -5.60
N TYR A 43 -23.05 -1.93 -4.84
CA TYR A 43 -22.22 -0.74 -5.00
C TYR A 43 -21.05 -0.79 -4.04
N MET A 44 -19.97 -0.07 -4.35
CA MET A 44 -18.80 -0.03 -3.48
C MET A 44 -19.11 0.76 -2.19
N PRO A 45 -19.11 0.15 -0.99
CA PRO A 45 -19.55 0.84 0.22
C PRO A 45 -18.56 1.92 0.71
N THR A 46 -17.30 1.86 0.26
CA THR A 46 -16.21 2.72 0.75
C THR A 46 -16.47 4.21 0.53
N PHE A 47 -17.18 4.61 -0.54
CA PHE A 47 -17.47 6.03 -0.80
C PHE A 47 -18.28 6.69 0.33
N GLY A 48 -19.21 5.94 0.94
CA GLY A 48 -20.04 6.44 2.03
C GLY A 48 -19.29 6.45 3.36
N TRP A 49 -18.49 5.41 3.62
CA TRP A 49 -17.68 5.32 4.83
C TRP A 49 -16.61 6.42 4.92
N MET A 50 -16.10 6.90 3.78
CA MET A 50 -15.14 8.02 3.73
C MET A 50 -15.72 9.34 4.24
N VAL A 51 -17.05 9.50 4.19
CA VAL A 51 -17.77 10.69 4.68
C VAL A 51 -18.64 10.36 5.89
N GLY A 52 -18.38 9.22 6.55
CA GLY A 52 -18.96 8.87 7.84
C GLY A 52 -20.39 8.33 7.80
N ILE A 53 -20.94 8.01 6.62
CA ILE A 53 -22.22 7.30 6.52
C ILE A 53 -22.08 5.94 7.20
N GLN A 54 -23.05 5.60 8.07
CA GLN A 54 -22.94 4.46 8.96
C GLN A 54 -23.50 3.18 8.33
N MET A 55 -24.66 3.27 7.67
CA MET A 55 -25.38 2.10 7.16
C MET A 55 -25.29 2.04 5.63
N MET A 56 -24.26 1.39 5.11
CA MET A 56 -24.15 1.07 3.69
C MET A 56 -24.77 -0.30 3.43
N ALA A 57 -26.07 -0.36 3.15
CA ALA A 57 -26.79 -1.61 2.96
C ALA A 57 -26.42 -2.27 1.61
N LEU A 58 -26.03 -3.55 1.68
CA LEU A 58 -25.65 -4.37 0.53
C LEU A 58 -26.55 -5.60 0.41
N ASN A 59 -26.56 -6.20 -0.78
CA ASN A 59 -27.20 -7.46 -1.12
C ASN A 59 -26.29 -8.63 -0.71
N PHE A 60 -26.60 -9.27 0.43
CA PHE A 60 -25.81 -10.38 1.01
C PHE A 60 -25.80 -11.65 0.16
N GLN A 61 -26.80 -11.83 -0.71
CA GLN A 61 -26.88 -12.96 -1.64
C GLN A 61 -25.82 -12.91 -2.76
N THR A 62 -25.19 -11.74 -2.98
CA THR A 62 -24.21 -11.55 -4.06
C THR A 62 -22.81 -11.30 -3.49
N ASN A 63 -22.00 -12.36 -3.51
CA ASN A 63 -20.60 -12.32 -3.04
C ASN A 63 -19.67 -11.71 -4.10
N GLY A 64 -19.74 -10.38 -4.21
CA GLY A 64 -18.80 -9.56 -4.98
C GLY A 64 -17.69 -8.98 -4.10
N ILE A 65 -16.80 -8.20 -4.72
CA ILE A 65 -15.74 -7.48 -4.00
C ILE A 65 -16.29 -6.50 -2.96
N GLU A 66 -17.43 -5.89 -3.26
CA GLU A 66 -18.13 -4.98 -2.36
C GLU A 66 -18.50 -5.68 -1.05
N MET A 67 -18.98 -6.93 -1.16
CA MET A 67 -19.31 -7.76 -0.02
C MET A 67 -18.05 -8.23 0.72
N GLN A 68 -16.97 -8.58 0.01
CA GLN A 68 -15.70 -8.99 0.62
C GLN A 68 -15.06 -7.86 1.45
N ILE A 69 -15.07 -6.63 0.92
CA ILE A 69 -14.64 -5.44 1.64
C ILE A 69 -15.55 -5.20 2.86
N ASN A 70 -16.87 -5.37 2.71
CA ASN A 70 -17.82 -5.25 3.81
C ASN A 70 -17.57 -6.27 4.92
N THR A 71 -17.44 -7.55 4.59
CA THR A 71 -17.14 -8.59 5.58
C THR A 71 -15.83 -8.28 6.28
N THR A 72 -14.79 -7.84 5.56
CA THR A 72 -13.48 -7.49 6.14
C THR A 72 -13.57 -6.32 7.11
N MET A 73 -14.27 -5.24 6.75
CA MET A 73 -14.51 -4.09 7.63
C MET A 73 -15.13 -4.56 8.95
N PHE A 74 -16.13 -5.44 8.88
CA PHE A 74 -16.82 -5.96 10.06
C PHE A 74 -16.18 -7.20 10.69
N GLU A 75 -14.99 -7.64 10.25
CA GLU A 75 -14.15 -8.56 11.04
C GLU A 75 -13.53 -7.85 12.24
N GLU A 76 -13.35 -6.54 12.14
CA GLU A 76 -12.83 -5.70 13.21
C GLU A 76 -13.75 -5.72 14.44
N ASN A 77 -13.20 -5.34 15.59
CA ASN A 77 -13.95 -5.20 16.84
C ASN A 77 -14.72 -6.47 17.25
N GLY A 78 -14.07 -7.64 17.11
CA GLY A 78 -14.64 -8.92 17.55
C GLY A 78 -15.89 -9.34 16.78
N MET A 79 -16.02 -8.93 15.51
CA MET A 79 -17.14 -9.28 14.63
C MET A 79 -18.52 -8.83 15.14
N CYS A 80 -18.59 -7.80 15.97
CA CYS A 80 -19.86 -7.36 16.56
C CYS A 80 -20.75 -6.57 15.59
N GLY A 81 -20.31 -6.34 14.35
CA GLY A 81 -21.03 -5.54 13.34
C GLY A 81 -20.93 -4.02 13.55
N TYR A 82 -20.08 -3.55 14.46
CA TYR A 82 -19.84 -2.12 14.70
C TYR A 82 -18.35 -1.81 14.70
N VAL A 83 -17.95 -0.82 13.89
CA VAL A 83 -16.57 -0.31 13.84
C VAL A 83 -16.60 1.17 14.12
N LEU A 84 -15.75 1.62 15.05
CA LEU A 84 -15.67 3.03 15.41
C LEU A 84 -15.24 3.87 14.20
N LYS A 85 -15.85 5.06 14.05
CA LYS A 85 -15.42 6.01 13.02
C LYS A 85 -14.06 6.64 13.38
N PRO A 86 -13.21 6.92 12.38
CA PRO A 86 -12.05 7.80 12.49
C PRO A 86 -12.35 9.04 13.33
N GLN A 87 -11.37 9.51 14.11
CA GLN A 87 -11.57 10.67 14.98
C GLN A 87 -12.08 11.89 14.21
N ILE A 88 -11.53 12.14 13.01
CA ILE A 88 -11.97 13.24 12.14
C ILE A 88 -13.44 13.16 11.71
N LEU A 89 -14.02 11.95 11.65
CA LEU A 89 -15.43 11.72 11.28
C LEU A 89 -16.38 11.74 12.49
N ARG A 90 -15.83 12.01 13.68
CA ARG A 90 -16.57 12.18 14.94
C ARG A 90 -16.48 13.61 15.47
N ASP A 91 -15.53 14.40 15.00
CA ASP A 91 -15.35 15.78 15.40
C ASP A 91 -16.25 16.73 14.58
N PRO A 92 -17.20 17.46 15.21
CA PRO A 92 -18.04 18.43 14.51
C PRO A 92 -17.27 19.66 13.98
N ALA A 93 -16.09 19.95 14.53
CA ALA A 93 -15.23 21.05 14.10
C ALA A 93 -14.36 20.67 12.89
N ALA A 94 -14.13 19.37 12.65
CA ALA A 94 -13.30 18.92 11.56
C ALA A 94 -13.88 19.33 10.20
N ASN A 95 -13.01 19.87 9.33
CA ASN A 95 -13.36 20.23 7.97
C ASN A 95 -12.70 19.25 7.00
N ILE A 96 -13.44 18.20 6.64
CA ILE A 96 -12.93 17.11 5.81
C ILE A 96 -13.05 17.45 4.33
N ASN A 97 -11.96 17.27 3.59
CA ASN A 97 -11.94 17.40 2.14
C ASN A 97 -11.40 16.12 1.46
N ILE A 98 -12.30 15.25 1.01
CA ILE A 98 -11.92 13.99 0.35
C ILE A 98 -11.34 14.19 -1.07
N PHE A 99 -11.53 15.35 -1.68
CA PHE A 99 -11.05 15.67 -3.03
C PHE A 99 -9.80 16.56 -3.04
N GLY A 100 -9.40 17.12 -1.88
CA GLY A 100 -8.22 17.99 -1.74
C GLY A 100 -6.91 17.22 -1.60
N GLU A 101 -5.77 17.94 -1.55
CA GLU A 101 -4.45 17.30 -1.44
C GLU A 101 -4.22 16.55 -0.11
N SER A 102 -4.94 16.95 0.94
CA SER A 102 -4.99 16.29 2.25
C SER A 102 -6.45 16.22 2.71
N ILE A 103 -6.81 15.16 3.44
CA ILE A 103 -8.17 14.99 3.97
C ILE A 103 -8.44 15.99 5.09
N HIS A 104 -7.49 16.08 6.01
CA HIS A 104 -7.54 16.92 7.19
C HIS A 104 -6.11 17.10 7.71
N SER A 105 -5.82 18.23 8.37
CA SER A 105 -4.46 18.53 8.87
C SER A 105 -3.96 17.52 9.91
N THR A 106 -4.86 16.85 10.62
CA THR A 106 -4.50 15.87 11.66
C THR A 106 -4.35 14.44 11.13
N VAL A 107 -4.66 14.19 9.86
CA VAL A 107 -4.53 12.85 9.27
C VAL A 107 -3.18 12.75 8.58
N LEU A 108 -2.35 11.85 9.08
CA LEU A 108 -1.08 11.51 8.45
C LEU A 108 -1.37 10.56 7.27
N ALA A 109 -0.89 10.95 6.09
CA ALA A 109 -0.92 10.07 4.93
C ALA A 109 0.17 8.99 5.07
N ASN A 110 -0.09 7.81 4.53
CA ASN A 110 0.88 6.71 4.55
C ASN A 110 1.47 6.48 3.16
N LYS A 111 2.70 5.98 3.11
CA LYS A 111 3.32 5.31 1.97
C LYS A 111 3.34 3.81 2.26
N ILE A 112 2.95 2.99 1.30
CA ILE A 112 2.90 1.53 1.47
C ILE A 112 3.77 0.87 0.40
N GLU A 113 4.63 -0.05 0.81
CA GLU A 113 5.44 -0.88 -0.08
C GLU A 113 5.10 -2.35 0.19
N ILE A 114 4.79 -3.08 -0.88
CA ILE A 114 4.33 -4.46 -0.81
C ILE A 114 5.16 -5.30 -1.76
N LYS A 115 5.71 -6.40 -1.25
CA LYS A 115 6.40 -7.40 -2.06
C LYS A 115 5.77 -8.75 -1.85
N VAL A 116 5.26 -9.34 -2.93
CA VAL A 116 4.70 -10.70 -2.88
C VAL A 116 5.80 -11.67 -3.28
N LEU A 117 6.29 -12.45 -2.31
CA LEU A 117 7.47 -13.30 -2.49
C LEU A 117 7.08 -14.70 -2.94
N SER A 118 6.20 -15.37 -2.18
CA SER A 118 5.82 -16.76 -2.45
C SER A 118 4.42 -17.08 -1.95
N GLY A 119 3.92 -18.26 -2.31
CA GLY A 119 2.71 -18.86 -1.74
C GLY A 119 3.01 -20.21 -1.11
N GLN A 120 2.12 -20.69 -0.25
CA GLN A 120 2.21 -21.99 0.40
C GLN A 120 0.88 -22.72 0.32
N LEU A 121 0.92 -24.01 -0.02
CA LEU A 121 -0.21 -24.95 0.02
C LEU A 121 -1.44 -24.46 -0.76
N LEU A 122 -1.24 -23.78 -1.89
CA LEU A 122 -2.31 -23.26 -2.73
C LEU A 122 -3.13 -24.37 -3.40
N THR A 123 -2.59 -25.58 -3.53
CA THR A 123 -3.32 -26.76 -4.01
C THR A 123 -4.56 -27.08 -3.16
N THR A 124 -4.59 -26.70 -1.86
CA THR A 124 -5.77 -26.92 -1.02
C THR A 124 -6.97 -26.09 -1.44
N LEU A 125 -6.77 -25.07 -2.27
CA LEU A 125 -7.83 -24.22 -2.80
C LEU A 125 -8.65 -24.90 -3.90
N ASN A 126 -8.12 -25.97 -4.52
CA ASN A 126 -8.84 -26.71 -5.55
C ASN A 126 -8.30 -28.15 -5.68
N GLU A 127 -8.95 -29.07 -4.98
CA GLU A 127 -8.57 -30.50 -4.96
C GLU A 127 -8.66 -31.18 -6.33
N GLN A 128 -9.38 -30.60 -7.30
CA GLN A 128 -9.65 -31.21 -8.60
C GLN A 128 -8.61 -30.85 -9.69
N ARG A 129 -7.67 -29.93 -9.43
CA ARG A 129 -6.68 -29.51 -10.44
C ARG A 129 -5.30 -30.11 -10.18
N LEU A 130 -4.86 -30.96 -11.11
CA LEU A 130 -3.51 -31.55 -11.16
C LEU A 130 -2.42 -30.52 -11.50
N SER A 131 -2.76 -29.43 -12.20
CA SER A 131 -1.86 -28.30 -12.49
C SER A 131 -2.37 -26.99 -11.90
N PHE A 132 -1.52 -26.35 -11.09
CA PHE A 132 -1.79 -25.07 -10.44
C PHE A 132 -0.82 -24.01 -10.96
N SER A 133 -1.23 -23.32 -12.03
CA SER A 133 -0.53 -22.14 -12.51
C SER A 133 -1.18 -20.90 -11.92
N THR A 134 -0.41 -20.11 -11.16
CA THR A 134 -0.98 -18.99 -10.38
C THR A 134 -0.16 -17.73 -10.50
N TYR A 135 -0.82 -16.60 -10.28
CA TYR A 135 -0.18 -15.31 -10.02
C TYR A 135 -0.97 -14.55 -8.96
N VAL A 136 -0.33 -13.57 -8.33
CA VAL A 136 -0.96 -12.71 -7.34
C VAL A 136 -1.21 -11.34 -7.95
N GLN A 137 -2.42 -10.83 -7.73
CA GLN A 137 -2.80 -9.47 -8.06
C GLN A 137 -3.07 -8.69 -6.77
N VAL A 138 -2.47 -7.50 -6.66
CA VAL A 138 -2.66 -6.61 -5.52
C VAL A 138 -3.36 -5.34 -6.01
N ASP A 139 -4.53 -5.08 -5.47
CA ASP A 139 -5.29 -3.85 -5.73
C ASP A 139 -5.37 -3.01 -4.46
N PHE A 140 -5.54 -1.70 -4.62
CA PHE A 140 -5.73 -0.76 -3.52
C PHE A 140 -7.06 -0.01 -3.68
N TYR A 141 -7.84 -0.01 -2.60
CA TYR A 141 -9.11 0.69 -2.49
C TYR A 141 -9.02 1.71 -1.37
N GLY A 142 -8.66 2.94 -1.73
CA GLY A 142 -8.74 4.12 -0.86
C GLY A 142 -9.78 5.10 -1.39
N LEU A 143 -9.50 6.39 -1.25
CA LEU A 143 -10.35 7.47 -1.79
C LEU A 143 -10.63 7.28 -3.30
N PRO A 144 -11.72 7.83 -3.85
CA PRO A 144 -12.13 7.55 -5.23
C PRO A 144 -11.06 7.80 -6.30
N LEU A 145 -10.23 8.84 -6.11
CA LEU A 145 -9.14 9.21 -7.02
C LEU A 145 -7.82 8.42 -6.79
N GLU A 146 -7.76 7.63 -5.72
CA GLU A 146 -6.55 6.90 -5.30
C GLU A 146 -6.65 5.40 -5.59
N GLN A 147 -7.75 4.91 -6.18
CA GLN A 147 -7.94 3.49 -6.41
C GLN A 147 -6.94 2.96 -7.45
N LEU A 148 -6.15 1.96 -7.08
CA LEU A 148 -5.21 1.29 -7.97
C LEU A 148 -5.70 -0.14 -8.22
N LYS A 149 -6.32 -0.36 -9.38
CA LYS A 149 -6.88 -1.66 -9.77
C LYS A 149 -6.11 -2.24 -10.95
N GLY A 150 -5.72 -3.51 -10.87
CA GLY A 150 -5.06 -4.21 -11.98
C GLY A 150 -3.66 -3.73 -12.34
N ARG A 151 -3.10 -2.81 -11.54
CA ARG A 151 -1.76 -2.23 -11.76
C ARG A 151 -0.65 -3.19 -11.34
N PHE A 152 -0.86 -3.97 -10.28
CA PHE A 152 0.16 -4.84 -9.71
C PHE A 152 -0.21 -6.30 -9.89
N LYS A 153 0.57 -7.00 -10.71
CA LYS A 153 0.46 -8.43 -10.97
C LYS A 153 1.85 -9.03 -10.92
N THR A 154 2.00 -10.14 -10.22
CA THR A 154 3.25 -10.90 -10.24
C THR A 154 3.36 -11.68 -11.55
N LYS A 155 4.55 -12.27 -11.78
CA LYS A 155 4.74 -13.26 -12.82
C LYS A 155 3.85 -14.49 -12.53
N VAL A 156 3.41 -15.15 -13.59
CA VAL A 156 2.70 -16.43 -13.50
C VAL A 156 3.71 -17.52 -13.22
N VAL A 157 3.49 -18.29 -12.15
CA VAL A 157 4.28 -19.47 -11.82
C VAL A 157 3.52 -20.70 -12.32
N PRO A 158 4.01 -21.41 -13.36
CA PRO A 158 3.32 -22.54 -13.92
C PRO A 158 3.47 -23.79 -13.05
N ASN A 159 2.40 -24.58 -12.94
CA ASN A 159 2.41 -25.93 -12.38
C ASN A 159 3.05 -26.08 -10.98
N ASN A 160 3.02 -25.04 -10.15
CA ASN A 160 3.48 -25.10 -8.76
C ASN A 160 2.42 -24.52 -7.83
N GLY A 161 1.64 -25.39 -7.21
CA GLY A 161 0.64 -25.02 -6.20
C GLY A 161 1.09 -25.25 -4.76
N ILE A 162 2.23 -25.88 -4.51
CA ILE A 162 2.67 -26.21 -3.14
C ILE A 162 3.49 -25.06 -2.56
N ASN A 163 4.43 -24.52 -3.33
CA ASN A 163 5.35 -23.48 -2.89
C ASN A 163 5.80 -22.56 -4.05
N PRO A 164 4.88 -21.92 -4.78
CA PRO A 164 5.26 -21.02 -5.86
C PRO A 164 6.04 -19.81 -5.33
N VAL A 165 7.09 -19.41 -6.05
CA VAL A 165 7.87 -18.19 -5.79
C VAL A 165 7.58 -17.20 -6.90
N TYR A 166 7.01 -16.05 -6.53
CA TYR A 166 6.53 -15.02 -7.45
C TYR A 166 7.56 -13.93 -7.75
N SER A 167 8.42 -13.63 -6.76
CA SER A 167 9.39 -12.53 -6.83
C SER A 167 10.60 -12.83 -5.94
N SER A 168 11.76 -12.32 -6.34
CA SER A 168 13.00 -12.36 -5.58
C SER A 168 13.13 -11.17 -4.63
N LEU A 169 13.96 -11.28 -3.59
CA LEU A 169 14.30 -10.19 -2.68
C LEU A 169 14.94 -8.98 -3.40
N LYS A 170 15.49 -9.14 -4.60
CA LYS A 170 16.09 -8.05 -5.39
C LYS A 170 15.10 -7.28 -6.26
N ASP A 171 13.89 -7.79 -6.48
CA ASP A 171 12.90 -7.12 -7.34
C ASP A 171 12.39 -5.82 -6.69
N GLU A 172 11.91 -4.84 -7.45
CA GLU A 172 11.32 -3.64 -6.84
C GLU A 172 9.98 -3.94 -6.14
N PRO A 173 9.70 -3.35 -4.97
CA PRO A 173 8.41 -3.52 -4.32
C PRO A 173 7.31 -2.74 -5.04
N PHE A 174 6.07 -3.16 -4.85
CA PHE A 174 4.90 -2.41 -5.28
C PHE A 174 4.67 -1.23 -4.34
N VAL A 175 4.81 -0.02 -4.84
CA VAL A 175 4.71 1.20 -4.04
C VAL A 175 3.37 1.90 -4.27
N ILE A 176 2.67 2.18 -3.18
CA ILE A 176 1.54 3.10 -3.10
C ILE A 176 2.07 4.37 -2.44
N GLU A 177 2.40 5.36 -3.27
CA GLU A 177 3.12 6.56 -2.85
C GLU A 177 2.40 7.34 -1.74
N LYS A 178 1.10 7.60 -1.90
CA LYS A 178 0.33 8.45 -0.98
C LYS A 178 -1.06 7.88 -0.75
N VAL A 179 -1.30 7.40 0.47
CA VAL A 179 -2.60 6.99 0.99
C VAL A 179 -3.11 8.08 1.91
N ARG A 180 -4.04 8.91 1.43
CA ARG A 180 -4.54 10.05 2.23
C ARG A 180 -5.45 9.62 3.38
N PHE A 181 -6.17 8.50 3.27
CA PHE A 181 -7.06 7.99 4.33
C PHE A 181 -6.72 6.56 4.79
N PRO A 182 -5.65 6.33 5.58
CA PRO A 182 -5.28 4.98 6.00
C PRO A 182 -6.41 4.21 6.69
N GLU A 183 -7.12 4.82 7.65
CA GLU A 183 -8.20 4.17 8.44
C GLU A 183 -9.47 3.78 7.64
N ARG A 184 -9.56 4.19 6.38
CA ARG A 184 -10.67 3.86 5.47
C ARG A 184 -10.21 3.34 4.12
N SER A 185 -8.95 2.93 4.04
CA SER A 185 -8.37 2.32 2.84
C SER A 185 -8.04 0.85 3.10
N VAL A 186 -8.14 0.03 2.07
CA VAL A 186 -7.85 -1.40 2.13
C VAL A 186 -6.95 -1.83 0.97
N VAL A 187 -6.08 -2.80 1.24
CA VAL A 187 -5.29 -3.51 0.23
C VAL A 187 -5.94 -4.85 -0.03
N TYR A 188 -6.12 -5.20 -1.30
CA TYR A 188 -6.80 -6.40 -1.75
C TYR A 188 -5.85 -7.34 -2.48
N PHE A 189 -5.46 -8.42 -1.79
CA PHE A 189 -4.65 -9.50 -2.34
C PHE A 189 -5.56 -10.54 -2.98
N ARG A 190 -5.31 -10.87 -4.25
CA ARG A 190 -6.01 -11.94 -4.95
C ARG A 190 -5.03 -12.94 -5.51
N LEU A 191 -5.33 -14.21 -5.28
CA LEU A 191 -4.70 -15.30 -6.00
C LEU A 191 -5.53 -15.60 -7.24
N MET A 192 -4.91 -15.50 -8.40
CA MET A 192 -5.52 -15.71 -9.70
C MET A 192 -4.94 -16.96 -10.36
N SER A 193 -5.76 -17.68 -11.12
CA SER A 193 -5.30 -18.72 -12.04
C SER A 193 -4.76 -18.11 -13.33
N ASP A 194 -3.98 -18.88 -14.08
CA ASP A 194 -3.57 -18.59 -15.46
C ASP A 194 -4.77 -18.29 -16.40
N ARG A 195 -5.94 -18.85 -16.13
CA ARG A 195 -7.21 -18.60 -16.85
C ARG A 195 -7.91 -17.30 -16.45
N GLY A 196 -7.36 -16.55 -15.48
CA GLY A 196 -7.95 -15.31 -14.97
C GLY A 196 -9.09 -15.53 -13.97
N GLU A 197 -9.25 -16.74 -13.43
CA GLU A 197 -10.23 -17.03 -12.39
C GLU A 197 -9.65 -16.66 -11.02
N GLN A 198 -10.45 -16.01 -10.16
CA GLN A 198 -10.05 -15.75 -8.78
C GLN A 198 -10.18 -17.03 -7.96
N LEU A 199 -9.07 -17.53 -7.43
CA LEU A 199 -9.03 -18.76 -6.62
C LEU A 199 -9.30 -18.45 -5.15
N ALA A 200 -8.64 -17.43 -4.61
CA ALA A 200 -8.78 -17.02 -3.23
C ALA A 200 -8.36 -15.55 -3.06
N HIS A 201 -8.64 -14.97 -1.91
CA HIS A 201 -8.32 -13.57 -1.65
C HIS A 201 -8.04 -13.28 -0.18
N ARG A 202 -7.50 -12.09 0.09
CA ARG A 202 -7.53 -11.46 1.41
C ARG A 202 -7.59 -9.95 1.25
N VAL A 203 -8.50 -9.31 1.97
CA VAL A 203 -8.53 -7.85 2.11
C VAL A 203 -7.89 -7.50 3.45
N LEU A 204 -6.99 -6.52 3.48
CA LEU A 204 -6.34 -6.02 4.68
C LEU A 204 -6.59 -4.51 4.82
N PRO A 205 -7.17 -4.04 5.95
CA PRO A 205 -7.26 -2.62 6.25
C PRO A 205 -5.87 -2.03 6.48
N VAL A 206 -5.58 -0.88 5.87
CA VAL A 206 -4.24 -0.27 5.93
C VAL A 206 -3.84 0.06 7.37
N HIS A 207 -4.77 0.55 8.20
CA HIS A 207 -4.50 0.88 9.61
C HIS A 207 -4.18 -0.34 10.49
N LEU A 208 -4.44 -1.56 10.02
CA LEU A 208 -4.13 -2.80 10.74
C LEU A 208 -2.95 -3.58 10.14
N MET A 209 -2.34 -3.07 9.06
CA MET A 209 -1.16 -3.71 8.47
C MET A 209 0.05 -3.54 9.39
N THR A 210 0.89 -4.58 9.45
CA THR A 210 2.13 -4.56 10.24
C THR A 210 3.33 -4.72 9.32
N ASN A 211 4.43 -4.03 9.65
CA ASN A 211 5.64 -4.04 8.84
C ASN A 211 6.42 -5.35 8.97
N GLY A 212 7.25 -5.61 7.96
CA GLY A 212 8.13 -6.76 7.86
C GLY A 212 7.54 -7.92 7.06
N TYR A 213 8.14 -9.10 7.23
CA TYR A 213 7.72 -10.33 6.57
C TYR A 213 6.53 -10.97 7.30
N ARG A 214 5.49 -11.32 6.54
CA ARG A 214 4.21 -11.83 7.06
C ARG A 214 3.63 -12.90 6.15
N HIS A 215 2.99 -13.88 6.78
CA HIS A 215 2.06 -14.77 6.07
C HIS A 215 0.65 -14.18 6.08
N ILE A 216 0.03 -14.13 4.90
CA ILE A 216 -1.36 -13.75 4.71
C ILE A 216 -2.14 -15.02 4.42
N ILE A 217 -3.00 -15.43 5.35
CA ILE A 217 -3.89 -16.58 5.17
C ILE A 217 -5.01 -16.18 4.20
N LEU A 218 -5.19 -16.98 3.14
CA LEU A 218 -6.15 -16.73 2.08
C LEU A 218 -7.56 -17.20 2.47
N ARG A 219 -8.56 -16.58 1.84
CA ARG A 219 -9.99 -16.77 2.08
C ARG A 219 -10.75 -17.03 0.78
N ASP A 220 -11.89 -17.72 0.88
CA ASP A 220 -12.79 -17.98 -0.25
C ASP A 220 -13.60 -16.73 -0.60
N ALA A 221 -14.46 -16.80 -1.61
CA ALA A 221 -15.31 -15.68 -2.01
C ALA A 221 -16.25 -15.15 -0.90
N ALA A 222 -16.61 -15.99 0.08
CA ALA A 222 -17.45 -15.65 1.24
C ALA A 222 -16.61 -15.19 2.45
N ASN A 223 -15.31 -14.97 2.27
CA ASN A 223 -14.35 -14.59 3.30
C ASN A 223 -14.22 -15.63 4.44
N ARG A 224 -14.44 -16.91 4.13
CA ARG A 224 -14.17 -18.05 5.02
C ARG A 224 -12.74 -18.56 4.82
N PRO A 225 -12.06 -19.06 5.86
CA PRO A 225 -10.71 -19.61 5.73
C PRO A 225 -10.71 -20.88 4.86
N VAL A 226 -9.78 -20.99 3.90
CA VAL A 226 -9.72 -22.10 2.92
C VAL A 226 -8.56 -23.06 3.20
N GLY A 227 -8.30 -23.33 4.48
CA GLY A 227 -7.17 -24.16 4.92
C GLY A 227 -5.87 -23.36 5.12
N PRO A 228 -4.70 -24.03 5.12
CA PRO A 228 -3.40 -23.39 5.41
C PRO A 228 -2.83 -22.60 4.22
N ALA A 229 -3.59 -22.43 3.13
CA ALA A 229 -3.16 -21.68 1.96
C ALA A 229 -2.82 -20.23 2.33
N SER A 230 -1.58 -19.83 2.08
CA SER A 230 -1.11 -18.51 2.46
C SER A 230 -0.16 -17.90 1.43
N LEU A 231 -0.02 -16.58 1.48
CA LEU A 231 0.98 -15.82 0.75
C LEU A 231 2.03 -15.33 1.72
N PHE A 232 3.30 -15.47 1.38
CA PHE A 232 4.40 -14.84 2.08
C PHE A 232 4.74 -13.50 1.42
N VAL A 233 4.61 -12.43 2.18
CA VAL A 233 4.77 -11.06 1.70
C VAL A 233 5.68 -10.26 2.61
N PHE A 234 6.36 -9.27 2.05
CA PHE A 234 6.96 -8.17 2.80
C PHE A 234 6.07 -6.95 2.70
N ILE A 235 5.79 -6.32 3.83
CA ILE A 235 4.97 -5.11 3.94
C ILE A 235 5.81 -4.05 4.64
N ASN A 236 5.82 -2.83 4.10
CA ASN A 236 6.37 -1.67 4.76
C ASN A 236 5.36 -0.52 4.67
N VAL A 237 4.81 -0.11 5.80
CA VAL A 237 3.91 1.03 5.96
C VAL A 237 4.68 2.10 6.71
N ASP A 238 4.91 3.22 6.04
CA ASP A 238 5.58 4.40 6.60
C ASP A 238 4.71 5.65 6.40
N PHE A 239 5.04 6.76 7.05
CA PHE A 239 4.37 8.03 6.80
C PHE A 239 4.83 8.62 5.47
N TYR A 240 3.87 9.11 4.70
CA TYR A 240 4.17 9.83 3.46
C TYR A 240 4.80 11.18 3.78
N VAL A 241 6.00 11.40 3.25
CA VAL A 241 6.68 12.70 3.31
C VAL A 241 7.00 13.18 1.90
N PRO A 242 6.50 14.38 1.51
CA PRO A 242 6.85 14.98 0.22
C PRO A 242 8.36 15.13 0.07
N SER A 243 8.89 14.91 -1.13
CA SER A 243 10.33 14.98 -1.41
C SER A 243 10.98 16.28 -0.95
N ALA A 244 10.25 17.41 -1.01
CA ALA A 244 10.72 18.72 -0.54
C ALA A 244 11.04 18.76 0.97
N TYR A 245 10.40 17.92 1.78
CA TYR A 245 10.53 17.92 3.24
C TYR A 245 11.31 16.72 3.80
N LYS A 246 11.85 15.83 2.95
CA LYS A 246 12.62 14.66 3.42
C LYS A 246 13.85 15.05 4.25
N ALA A 247 14.59 16.07 3.83
CA ALA A 247 15.76 16.56 4.57
C ALA A 247 15.39 17.08 5.97
N LEU A 248 14.27 17.80 6.06
CA LEU A 248 13.73 18.32 7.31
C LEU A 248 13.22 17.20 8.22
N GLN A 249 12.52 16.20 7.68
CA GLN A 249 12.12 15.00 8.42
C GLN A 249 13.33 14.26 8.98
N ASN A 250 14.37 14.03 8.16
CA ASN A 250 15.58 13.34 8.60
C ASN A 250 16.29 14.11 9.72
N ALA A 251 16.32 15.44 9.64
CA ALA A 251 16.86 16.30 10.69
C ALA A 251 16.06 16.20 12.00
N PHE A 252 14.72 16.10 11.92
CA PHE A 252 13.89 15.88 13.11
C PHE A 252 14.00 14.47 13.69
N ALA A 253 14.15 13.45 12.84
CA ALA A 253 14.34 12.08 13.27
C ALA A 253 15.71 11.88 13.97
N HIS A 254 16.75 12.59 13.51
CA HIS A 254 18.11 12.50 14.02
C HIS A 254 18.66 13.90 14.42
N PRO A 255 18.14 14.52 15.50
CA PRO A 255 18.43 15.92 15.83
C PRO A 255 19.89 16.18 16.23
N LEU A 256 20.54 15.20 16.87
CA LEU A 256 21.95 15.30 17.25
C LEU A 256 22.86 15.32 16.02
N MET A 257 22.66 14.38 15.09
CA MET A 257 23.41 14.34 13.83
C MET A 257 23.22 15.61 13.00
N ALA A 258 21.99 16.12 12.96
CA ALA A 258 21.70 17.39 12.27
C ALA A 258 22.42 18.58 12.91
N SER A 259 22.52 18.64 14.24
CA SER A 259 23.20 19.70 14.96
C SER A 259 24.72 19.67 14.73
N ILE A 260 25.32 18.48 14.81
CA ILE A 260 26.76 18.28 14.51
C ILE A 260 27.06 18.72 13.08
N LYS A 261 26.27 18.26 12.10
CA LYS A 261 26.45 18.63 10.69
C LYS A 261 26.32 20.14 10.46
N GLN A 262 25.46 20.83 11.22
CA GLN A 262 25.35 22.30 11.16
C GLN A 262 26.58 23.00 11.77
N GLU A 263 27.14 22.48 12.86
CA GLU A 263 28.37 23.01 13.45
C GLU A 263 29.57 22.80 12.54
N GLU A 264 29.70 21.62 11.94
CA GLU A 264 30.71 21.33 10.91
C GLU A 264 30.58 22.29 9.73
N MET A 265 29.36 22.51 9.21
CA MET A 265 29.12 23.49 8.15
C MET A 265 29.53 24.92 8.57
N LYS A 266 29.26 25.33 9.80
CA LYS A 266 29.68 26.64 10.33
C LYS A 266 31.20 26.75 10.42
N MET A 267 31.87 25.71 10.91
CA MET A 267 33.32 25.66 11.03
C MET A 267 34.01 25.66 9.66
N ASN A 268 33.47 24.90 8.70
CA ASN A 268 33.95 24.85 7.33
C ASN A 268 33.73 26.18 6.60
N PHE A 269 32.62 26.88 6.86
CA PHE A 269 32.38 28.22 6.34
C PHE A 269 33.35 29.24 6.95
N ALA A 270 33.65 29.14 8.25
CA ALA A 270 34.59 30.03 8.92
C ALA A 270 36.05 29.83 8.48
N ASN A 271 36.43 28.61 8.06
CA ASN A 271 37.77 28.31 7.56
C ASN A 271 37.75 27.38 6.33
N PRO A 272 37.49 27.92 5.12
CA PRO A 272 37.31 27.11 3.91
C PRO A 272 38.58 26.40 3.41
N LEU A 273 39.77 26.81 3.86
CA LEU A 273 41.05 26.22 3.44
C LEU A 273 41.43 24.97 4.26
N ASN A 274 40.76 24.72 5.39
CA ASN A 274 41.05 23.60 6.27
C ASN A 274 40.02 22.45 6.12
N TYR A 275 39.12 22.56 5.14
CA TYR A 275 38.15 21.52 4.82
C TYR A 275 38.88 20.30 4.25
N LYS A 276 38.94 19.21 5.03
CA LYS A 276 39.33 17.90 4.52
C LYS A 276 38.07 17.25 3.98
N ILE A 277 38.08 16.87 2.71
CA ILE A 277 37.07 15.98 2.15
C ILE A 277 37.35 14.62 2.80
N GLU A 278 36.57 14.27 3.81
CA GLU A 278 36.43 12.86 4.17
C GLU A 278 35.61 12.25 3.03
N GLU A 279 36.25 11.38 2.24
CA GLU A 279 35.51 10.53 1.31
C GLU A 279 34.58 9.69 2.19
N GLU A 280 33.29 10.02 2.20
CA GLU A 280 32.27 9.13 2.77
C GLU A 280 32.50 7.77 2.10
N GLU A 281 33.00 6.79 2.87
CA GLU A 281 32.94 5.39 2.49
C GLU A 281 31.46 5.10 2.26
N ILE A 282 31.08 5.05 0.98
CA ILE A 282 29.82 4.48 0.57
C ILE A 282 29.90 3.06 1.09
N GLU A 283 29.14 2.73 2.15
CA GLU A 283 28.83 1.34 2.51
C GLU A 283 28.19 0.71 1.27
N THR A 284 29.03 0.15 0.40
CA THR A 284 28.62 -0.87 -0.53
C THR A 284 28.36 -2.08 0.35
N ASP A 285 27.09 -2.45 0.49
CA ASP A 285 26.70 -3.76 1.02
C ASP A 285 27.55 -4.82 0.30
N GLU A 286 28.59 -5.31 0.97
CA GLU A 286 29.38 -6.45 0.53
C GLU A 286 28.44 -7.64 0.52
N VAL A 287 27.99 -8.00 -0.67
CA VAL A 287 27.49 -9.34 -0.93
C VAL A 287 28.72 -10.23 -0.83
N GLU A 288 28.88 -10.93 0.30
CA GLU A 288 29.71 -12.13 0.40
C GLU A 288 29.30 -13.08 -0.73
N SER A 289 30.09 -13.10 -1.79
CA SER A 289 30.19 -14.25 -2.68
C SER A 289 31.47 -14.96 -2.28
N ASP A 290 31.30 -16.14 -1.69
CA ASP A 290 32.35 -17.14 -1.49
C ASP A 290 33.25 -17.20 -2.74
N GLU A 291 34.54 -16.94 -2.52
CA GLU A 291 35.58 -17.22 -3.48
C GLU A 291 35.68 -18.73 -3.69
N ASP A 292 35.74 -19.15 -4.94
CA ASP A 292 36.70 -20.17 -5.33
C ASP A 292 37.10 -20.00 -6.81
N LEU A 293 38.42 -19.89 -6.99
CA LEU A 293 39.25 -20.16 -8.18
C LEU A 293 39.62 -18.98 -9.10
N ASP A 294 40.83 -18.47 -8.83
CA ASP A 294 41.94 -18.18 -9.76
C ASP A 294 41.62 -17.51 -11.11
N CYS A 295 42.11 -16.28 -11.30
CA CYS A 295 43.19 -15.98 -12.25
C CYS A 295 43.53 -14.47 -12.25
N ASP A 296 44.84 -14.20 -12.26
CA ASP A 296 45.51 -12.91 -12.41
C ASP A 296 44.82 -11.94 -13.39
N PHE A 297 44.67 -10.67 -13.00
CA PHE A 297 45.04 -9.51 -13.83
C PHE A 297 45.02 -8.21 -13.00
N LYS A 298 46.22 -7.73 -12.62
CA LYS A 298 46.42 -6.38 -12.06
C LYS A 298 46.19 -5.33 -13.14
N ILE A 299 45.17 -4.48 -12.99
CA ILE A 299 45.14 -3.14 -13.61
C ILE A 299 44.52 -2.15 -12.60
N THR A 300 45.35 -1.24 -12.09
CA THR A 300 44.96 -0.21 -11.12
C THR A 300 44.17 0.92 -11.78
N SER A 301 43.12 1.38 -11.10
CA SER A 301 42.10 2.37 -11.50
C SER A 301 42.61 3.81 -11.73
N SER A 302 43.92 4.05 -11.64
CA SER A 302 44.54 5.37 -11.83
C SER A 302 44.72 5.79 -13.29
N GLU A 303 44.70 4.86 -14.25
CA GLU A 303 45.02 5.18 -15.66
C GLU A 303 43.79 5.61 -16.49
N ARG A 304 42.57 5.25 -16.09
CA ARG A 304 41.35 5.64 -16.83
C ARG A 304 40.98 7.13 -16.69
N LYS A 305 41.32 7.77 -15.56
CA LYS A 305 40.99 9.19 -15.33
C LYS A 305 41.92 10.16 -16.09
N ARG A 306 43.15 9.75 -16.44
CA ARG A 306 44.06 10.58 -17.26
C ARG A 306 43.64 10.63 -18.73
N SER A 307 43.09 9.54 -19.27
CA SER A 307 42.65 9.47 -20.67
C SER A 307 41.43 10.36 -21.00
N ALA A 308 40.56 10.60 -20.03
CA ALA A 308 39.38 11.45 -20.22
C ALA A 308 39.72 12.96 -20.25
N PHE A 309 40.75 13.38 -19.52
CA PHE A 309 41.17 14.79 -19.44
C PHE A 309 41.95 15.26 -20.68
N GLU A 310 42.68 14.37 -21.38
CA GLU A 310 43.38 14.74 -22.61
C GLU A 310 42.46 14.85 -23.84
N LYS A 311 41.28 14.20 -23.83
CA LYS A 311 40.29 14.30 -24.92
C LYS A 311 39.50 15.62 -24.94
N LEU A 312 39.44 16.35 -23.83
CA LEU A 312 38.76 17.64 -23.74
C LEU A 312 39.62 18.85 -24.17
N LYS A 313 40.92 18.66 -24.39
CA LYS A 313 41.84 19.72 -24.83
C LYS A 313 42.01 19.84 -26.36
N LYS A 314 41.28 19.04 -27.15
CA LYS A 314 41.33 19.04 -28.62
C LYS A 314 40.05 19.53 -29.32
N ILE A 315 39.13 20.16 -28.59
CA ILE A 315 37.94 20.81 -29.15
C ILE A 315 37.87 22.27 -28.67
N GLY A 316 38.93 23.02 -28.98
CA GLY A 316 39.06 24.46 -28.78
C GLY A 316 40.07 25.00 -29.77
#